data_AF-A0A5J4V3R4-F1
#
_entry.id   AF-A0A5J4V3R4-F1
#
_cell.length_a   1.000
_cell.length_b   1.000
_cell.length_c   1.000
_cell.angle_alpha   90.00
_cell.angle_beta   90.00
_cell.angle_gamma   90.00
#
_symmetry.space_group_name_H-M   'P 1'
#
loop_
_entity.id
_entity.type
_entity.pdbx_description
1 polymer ?
#
loop_
_entity_poly.entity_id
_entity_poly.type
_entity_poly.pdbx_seq_one_letter_code
_entity_poly.pdbx_strand_id
1 'polypeptide(L)'
;MKFRGTEEEAKECKIILEEELYENIVILTRKEQIKWYNPTFMIKKAKWKWRKILDAKALNKENADFHFKIHDSNEMKQTIRFGDWGTSLDFSSVPLNF
;
A
#
# COMPACT_ATOMS: atom_id res chain seq x y z
N MET A 1 8.09 3.19 -22.19
CA MET A 1 7.24 4.10 -21.41
C MET A 1 8.12 5.22 -20.89
N LYS A 2 7.73 6.50 -21.05
CA LYS A 2 8.49 7.65 -20.51
C LYS A 2 7.85 8.08 -19.19
N PHE A 3 8.67 8.37 -18.18
CA PHE A 3 8.20 8.94 -16.92
C PHE A 3 7.55 10.31 -17.19
N ARG A 4 6.39 10.55 -16.57
CA ARG A 4 5.67 11.83 -16.67
C ARG A 4 5.57 12.41 -15.26
N GLY A 5 6.50 13.28 -14.93
CA GLY A 5 6.62 13.91 -13.62
C GLY A 5 7.84 14.82 -13.57
N THR A 6 8.09 15.44 -12.43
CA THR A 6 9.26 16.30 -12.19
C THR A 6 10.53 15.46 -11.98
N GLU A 7 11.69 16.10 -12.08
CA GLU A 7 12.96 15.43 -11.77
C GLU A 7 13.04 14.99 -10.29
N GLU A 8 12.47 15.78 -9.39
CA GLU A 8 12.36 15.44 -7.96
C GLU A 8 11.51 14.17 -7.76
N GLU A 9 10.35 14.09 -8.39
CA GLU A 9 9.48 12.92 -8.32
C GLU A 9 10.17 11.67 -8.85
N ALA A 10 10.95 11.79 -9.93
CA ALA A 10 11.71 10.69 -10.49
C ALA A 10 12.79 10.19 -9.52
N LYS A 11 13.52 11.10 -8.87
CA LYS A 11 14.57 10.78 -7.89
C LYS A 11 13.98 10.05 -6.68
N GLU A 12 12.90 10.57 -6.12
CA GLU A 12 12.24 10.00 -4.94
C GLU A 12 11.58 8.66 -5.25
N CYS A 13 10.97 8.52 -6.43
CA CYS A 13 10.43 7.25 -6.89
C CYS A 13 11.52 6.17 -7.01
N LYS A 14 12.71 6.55 -7.50
CA LYS A 14 13.85 5.65 -7.59
C LYS A 14 14.34 5.19 -6.21
N ILE A 15 14.49 6.12 -5.26
CA ILE A 15 14.91 5.79 -3.88
C ILE A 15 13.93 4.79 -3.24
N ILE A 16 12.63 5.07 -3.29
CA ILE A 16 11.60 4.18 -2.71
C ILE A 16 11.60 2.81 -3.40
N LEU A 17 11.80 2.75 -4.72
CA LEU A 17 11.87 1.48 -5.44
C LEU A 17 13.10 0.65 -5.03
N GLU A 18 14.25 1.30 -4.81
CA GLU A 18 15.47 0.63 -4.33
C GLU A 18 15.29 0.09 -2.91
N GLU A 19 14.63 0.84 -2.02
CA GLU A 19 14.27 0.39 -0.66
C GLU A 19 13.33 -0.83 -0.70
N GLU A 20 12.26 -0.79 -1.50
CA GLU A 20 11.33 -1.91 -1.62
C GLU A 20 11.97 -3.17 -2.25
N LEU A 21 12.93 -2.99 -3.16
CA LEU A 21 13.73 -4.09 -3.69
C LEU A 21 14.61 -4.70 -2.60
N TYR A 22 15.26 -3.87 -1.79
CA TYR A 22 16.11 -4.32 -0.68
C TYR A 22 15.31 -5.06 0.40
N GLU A 23 14.09 -4.59 0.70
CA GLU A 23 13.17 -5.22 1.65
C GLU A 23 12.44 -6.44 1.04
N ASN A 24 12.68 -6.78 -0.23
CA ASN A 24 12.02 -7.86 -0.97
C ASN A 24 10.49 -7.70 -1.09
N ILE A 25 9.99 -6.47 -1.00
CA ILE A 25 8.57 -6.12 -1.23
C ILE A 25 8.25 -6.23 -2.73
N VAL A 26 9.21 -5.88 -3.59
CA VAL A 26 9.08 -6.01 -5.05
C VAL A 26 10.24 -6.82 -5.63
N ILE A 27 10.01 -7.44 -6.79
CA ILE A 27 11.02 -8.20 -7.52
C ILE A 27 11.16 -7.68 -8.96
N LEU A 28 12.35 -7.86 -9.52
CA LEU A 28 12.61 -7.58 -10.93
C LEU A 28 12.07 -8.74 -11.78
N THR A 29 11.11 -8.42 -12.65
CA THR A 29 10.43 -9.40 -13.53
C THR A 29 10.70 -9.08 -14.99
N ARG A 30 10.83 -10.12 -15.83
CA ARG A 30 11.04 -9.92 -17.27
C ARG A 30 9.76 -9.42 -17.93
N LYS A 31 9.87 -8.56 -18.94
CA LYS A 31 8.70 -7.92 -19.58
C LYS A 31 7.71 -8.95 -20.15
N GLU A 32 8.23 -10.07 -20.64
CA GLU A 32 7.45 -11.14 -21.27
C GLU A 32 6.55 -11.87 -20.24
N GLN A 33 6.86 -11.75 -18.95
CA GLN A 33 6.07 -12.33 -17.86
C GLN A 33 5.01 -11.36 -17.32
N ILE A 34 5.10 -10.06 -17.66
CA ILE A 34 4.19 -9.03 -17.16
C ILE A 34 2.91 -9.04 -17.99
N LYS A 35 1.81 -9.44 -17.37
CA LYS A 35 0.48 -9.42 -18.00
C LYS A 35 -0.16 -8.03 -18.00
N TRP A 36 0.15 -7.20 -17.00
CA TRP A 36 -0.51 -5.91 -16.78
C TRP A 36 0.48 -4.85 -16.32
N TYR A 37 0.30 -3.63 -16.79
CA TYR A 37 1.04 -2.45 -16.33
C TYR A 37 0.08 -1.48 -15.65
N ASN A 38 0.30 -1.24 -14.36
CA ASN A 38 -0.45 -0.26 -13.60
C ASN A 38 0.36 1.05 -13.51
N PRO A 39 -0.26 2.22 -13.73
CA PRO A 39 0.38 3.50 -13.47
C PRO A 39 0.80 3.63 -12.01
N THR A 40 1.90 4.34 -11.78
CA THR A 40 2.40 4.66 -10.43
C THR A 40 2.48 6.17 -10.27
N PHE A 41 2.03 6.66 -9.13
CA PHE A 41 2.02 8.07 -8.77
C PHE A 41 2.86 8.33 -7.52
N MET A 42 3.46 9.51 -7.47
CA MET A 42 4.17 10.04 -6.30
C MET A 42 3.30 11.08 -5.61
N ILE A 43 3.07 10.95 -4.31
CA ILE A 43 2.33 11.92 -3.51
C ILE A 43 3.18 12.41 -2.35
N LYS A 44 3.25 13.74 -2.17
CA LYS A 44 3.85 14.35 -0.97
C LYS A 44 2.93 14.16 0.24
N LYS A 45 3.47 13.63 1.33
CA LYS A 45 2.82 13.62 2.65
C LYS A 45 3.27 14.83 3.47
N ALA A 46 2.63 15.00 4.63
CA ALA A 46 3.13 15.91 5.66
C ALA A 46 4.59 15.58 6.03
N LYS A 47 5.35 16.62 6.42
CA LYS A 47 6.80 16.53 6.75
C LYS A 47 7.69 16.13 5.57
N TRP A 48 7.32 16.52 4.34
CA TRP A 48 8.16 16.36 3.13
C TRP A 48 8.51 14.92 2.74
N LYS A 49 7.81 13.92 3.29
CA LYS A 49 7.99 12.52 2.88
C LYS A 49 7.21 12.25 1.61
N TRP A 50 7.78 11.47 0.70
CA TRP A 50 7.10 10.98 -0.49
C TRP A 50 6.48 9.61 -0.26
N ARG A 51 5.42 9.32 -1.01
CA ARG A 51 4.78 8.01 -1.06
C ARG A 51 4.52 7.61 -2.50
N LYS A 52 4.94 6.40 -2.84
CA LYS A 52 4.59 5.73 -4.09
C LYS A 52 3.21 5.08 -3.97
N ILE A 53 2.35 5.25 -4.97
CA ILE A 53 1.02 4.64 -5.04
C ILE A 53 0.84 3.99 -6.41
N LEU A 54 0.52 2.69 -6.41
CA LEU A 54 0.14 1.97 -7.61
C LEU A 54 -1.36 2.14 -7.87
N ASP A 55 -1.73 2.54 -9.09
CA ASP A 55 -3.14 2.62 -9.49
C ASP A 55 -3.70 1.24 -9.83
N ALA A 56 -4.30 0.61 -8.82
CA ALA A 56 -4.93 -0.69 -8.97
C ALA A 56 -6.39 -0.62 -9.40
N LYS A 57 -6.96 0.55 -9.78
CA LYS A 57 -8.40 0.66 -10.10
C LYS A 57 -8.86 -0.29 -11.19
N ALA A 58 -8.06 -0.45 -12.25
CA ALA A 58 -8.39 -1.37 -13.34
C ALA A 58 -8.28 -2.83 -12.88
N LEU A 59 -7.18 -3.16 -12.18
CA LEU A 59 -6.94 -4.50 -11.63
C LEU A 59 -8.04 -4.93 -10.66
N ASN A 60 -8.50 -4.02 -9.81
CA ASN A 60 -9.54 -4.30 -8.81
C ASN A 60 -10.91 -4.60 -9.42
N LYS A 61 -11.19 -4.15 -10.65
CA LYS A 61 -12.45 -4.48 -11.35
C LYS A 61 -12.46 -5.90 -11.91
N GLU A 62 -11.28 -6.44 -12.23
CA GLU A 62 -11.13 -7.80 -12.77
C GLU A 62 -11.07 -8.84 -11.64
N ASN A 63 -10.68 -8.43 -10.43
CA ASN A 63 -10.66 -9.29 -9.27
C ASN A 63 -12.06 -9.45 -8.69
N ALA A 64 -12.39 -10.66 -8.25
CA ALA A 64 -13.66 -10.93 -7.57
C ALA A 64 -13.66 -10.24 -6.20
N ASP A 65 -14.78 -9.59 -5.88
CA ASP A 65 -15.01 -9.06 -4.53
C ASP A 65 -15.11 -10.21 -3.54
N PHE A 66 -14.12 -10.34 -2.67
CA PHE A 66 -14.19 -11.22 -1.50
C PHE A 66 -14.84 -10.45 -0.35
N HIS A 67 -15.96 -10.96 0.15
CA HIS A 67 -16.62 -10.38 1.32
C HIS A 67 -15.81 -10.69 2.58
N PHE A 68 -14.96 -9.77 3.00
CA PHE A 68 -14.36 -9.80 4.33
C PHE A 68 -15.30 -9.10 5.32
N LYS A 69 -15.65 -9.77 6.42
CA LYS A 69 -16.39 -9.14 7.51
C LYS A 69 -15.44 -8.27 8.33
N ILE A 70 -15.38 -6.99 8.03
CA ILE A 70 -14.85 -5.99 8.94
C ILE A 70 -15.99 -5.62 9.89
N HIS A 71 -15.89 -6.03 11.16
CA HIS A 71 -16.85 -5.60 12.18
C HIS A 71 -16.76 -4.10 12.38
N ASP A 72 -17.92 -3.43 12.53
CA ASP A 72 -17.93 -2.00 12.84
C ASP A 72 -17.21 -1.78 14.19
N SER A 73 -16.40 -0.74 14.25
CA SER A 73 -15.73 -0.32 15.49
C SER A 73 -16.70 -0.14 16.67
N ASN A 74 -17.95 0.24 16.39
CA ASN A 74 -19.00 0.40 17.39
C ASN A 74 -19.51 -0.97 17.89
N GLU A 75 -19.61 -1.98 17.02
CA GLU A 75 -19.92 -3.36 17.44
C GLU A 75 -18.81 -3.92 18.35
N MET A 76 -17.54 -3.69 17.99
CA MET A 76 -16.41 -4.15 18.83
C MET A 76 -16.32 -3.44 20.18
N LYS A 77 -16.69 -2.16 20.26
CA LYS A 77 -16.66 -1.40 21.52
C LYS A 77 -17.71 -1.90 22.53
N GLN A 78 -18.83 -2.44 22.05
CA GLN A 78 -19.88 -2.98 22.93
C GLN A 78 -19.45 -4.24 23.70
N THR A 79 -18.40 -4.93 23.24
CA THR A 79 -17.84 -6.09 23.96
C THR A 79 -16.94 -5.71 25.15
N ILE A 80 -16.44 -4.47 25.22
CA ILE A 80 -15.56 -4.01 26.30
C ILE A 80 -16.42 -3.42 27.42
N ARG A 81 -16.23 -3.91 28.67
CA ARG A 81 -16.99 -3.45 29.82
C ARG A 81 -16.24 -2.38 30.59
N PHE A 82 -17.00 -1.57 31.33
CA PHE A 82 -16.43 -0.60 32.24
C PHE A 82 -15.62 -1.31 33.34
N GLY A 83 -14.35 -0.93 33.50
CA GLY A 83 -13.41 -1.55 34.44
C GLY A 83 -12.45 -2.57 33.81
N ASP A 84 -12.63 -2.90 32.53
CA ASP A 84 -11.69 -3.75 31.80
C ASP A 84 -10.38 -3.01 31.49
N TRP A 85 -9.26 -3.72 31.58
CA TRP A 85 -7.97 -3.23 31.10
C TRP A 85 -7.76 -3.66 29.66
N GLY A 86 -7.41 -2.72 28.78
CA GLY A 86 -7.15 -2.98 27.37
C GLY A 86 -5.77 -2.51 26.96
N THR A 87 -5.16 -3.20 25.98
CA THR A 87 -3.99 -2.73 25.25
C THR A 87 -4.34 -2.54 23.77
N SER A 88 -3.69 -1.58 23.12
CA SER A 88 -3.80 -1.37 21.68
C SER A 88 -2.51 -1.79 21.01
N LEU A 89 -2.60 -2.64 20.00
CA LEU A 89 -1.48 -3.03 19.16
C LEU A 89 -1.75 -2.53 17.75
N ASP A 90 -0.86 -1.68 17.24
CA ASP A 90 -0.90 -1.20 15.87
C ASP A 90 0.21 -1.89 15.06
N PHE A 91 -0.17 -2.52 13.96
CA PHE A 91 0.76 -3.16 13.05
C PHE A 91 1.04 -2.20 11.90
N SER A 92 2.24 -1.63 11.88
CA SER A 92 2.63 -0.60 10.90
C SER A 92 2.70 -1.07 9.44
N SER A 93 2.67 -2.39 9.20
CA SER A 93 2.89 -3.00 7.88
C SER A 93 1.89 -4.11 7.49
N VAL A 94 0.67 -4.12 8.06
CA VAL A 94 -0.35 -5.16 7.78
C VAL A 94 -0.49 -5.53 6.29
N PRO A 95 -0.54 -4.58 5.33
CA PRO A 95 -0.72 -4.93 3.92
C PRO A 95 0.47 -5.64 3.27
N LEU A 96 1.66 -5.63 3.90
CA LEU A 96 2.91 -6.20 3.34
C LEU A 96 3.24 -7.60 3.88
N ASN A 97 2.48 -8.11 4.86
CA ASN A 97 2.79 -9.36 5.57
C ASN A 97 1.92 -10.56 5.12
N PHE A 98 1.24 -10.48 3.98
CA PHE A 98 0.37 -11.54 3.43
C PHE A 98 0.95 -12.19 2.18
#